data_AF-M7WWY1-F1
#
_entry.id   AF-M7WWY1-F1
#
_cell.length_a   1.000
_cell.length_b   1.000
_cell.length_c   1.000
_cell.angle_alpha   90.00
_cell.angle_beta   90.00
_cell.angle_gamma   90.00
#
_symmetry.space_group_name_H-M   'P 1'
#
loop_
_entity.id
_entity.type
_entity.pdbx_description
1 polymer ?
#
loop_
_entity_poly.entity_id
_entity_poly.type
_entity_poly.pdbx_seq_one_letter_code
_entity_poly.pdbx_strand_id
1 'polypeptide(L)'
;MPPTASTSSPAPAATPPPPDERIPLSSVPDLVKLFPPLIQDVLGDETARGDAGAYHDELEQLYWMYSGWEEVLEDYKRDSQDYTAKEEQFNADEVRAAHGTMRDWGRVQARRPQLEESRRELRIRAQGPAGLAKLRESHLAQHPMLDPAQRLSALPSVNSRRGGFARLANLVAKPLHALLGTSAVRI
;
A
#
# COMPACT_ATOMS: atom_id res chain seq x y z
N MET A 1 42.33 -35.64 28.70
CA MET A 1 41.49 -34.42 28.59
C MET A 1 40.43 -34.68 27.53
N PRO A 2 39.13 -34.66 27.86
CA PRO A 2 38.05 -34.84 26.89
C PRO A 2 37.64 -33.50 26.26
N PRO A 3 37.14 -33.47 25.01
CA PRO A 3 36.74 -32.25 24.32
C PRO A 3 35.36 -31.77 24.77
N THR A 4 35.20 -30.46 24.92
CA THR A 4 33.92 -29.80 25.20
C THR A 4 33.05 -29.78 23.94
N ALA A 5 31.92 -30.47 23.97
CA ALA A 5 30.89 -30.37 22.94
C ALA A 5 30.16 -29.02 23.07
N SER A 6 30.29 -28.17 22.06
CA SER A 6 29.46 -26.97 21.92
C SER A 6 28.07 -27.37 21.44
N THR A 7 27.12 -27.42 22.35
CA THR A 7 25.70 -27.55 22.01
C THR A 7 25.23 -26.22 21.42
N SER A 8 25.05 -26.19 20.09
CA SER A 8 24.40 -25.08 19.39
C SER A 8 22.91 -25.10 19.74
N SER A 9 22.44 -24.12 20.51
CA SER A 9 21.00 -23.92 20.73
C SER A 9 20.34 -23.46 19.43
N PRO A 10 19.23 -24.08 18.98
CA PRO A 10 18.46 -23.56 17.85
C PRO A 10 17.87 -22.20 18.22
N ALA A 11 17.94 -21.25 17.29
CA ALA A 11 17.31 -19.94 17.46
C ALA A 11 15.79 -20.14 17.70
N PRO A 12 15.18 -19.42 18.65
CA PRO A 12 13.75 -19.52 18.88
C PRO A 12 13.01 -19.14 17.59
N ALA A 13 12.07 -20.01 17.17
CA ALA A 13 11.18 -19.72 16.06
C ALA A 13 10.50 -18.36 16.31
N ALA A 14 10.42 -17.53 15.27
CA ALA A 14 9.77 -16.23 15.36
C ALA A 14 8.34 -16.42 15.88
N THR A 15 8.06 -15.86 17.04
CA THR A 15 6.73 -15.86 17.64
C THR A 15 5.75 -15.27 16.61
N PRO A 16 4.58 -15.91 16.36
CA PRO A 16 3.58 -15.29 15.50
C PRO A 16 3.22 -13.91 16.05
N PRO A 17 2.95 -12.92 15.17
CA PRO A 17 2.55 -11.60 15.62
C PRO A 17 1.30 -11.72 16.51
N PRO A 18 1.18 -10.85 17.53
CA PRO A 18 -0.03 -10.84 18.36
C PRO A 18 -1.27 -10.67 17.46
N PRO A 19 -2.39 -11.33 17.79
CA PRO A 19 -3.62 -11.18 17.04
C PRO A 19 -4.04 -9.71 17.03
N ASP A 20 -4.49 -9.23 15.86
CA ASP A 20 -5.05 -7.89 15.75
C ASP A 20 -6.35 -7.83 16.58
N GLU A 21 -6.38 -6.99 17.61
CA GLU A 21 -7.53 -6.86 18.52
C GLU A 21 -8.67 -6.05 17.90
N ARG A 22 -8.46 -5.45 16.72
CA ARG A 22 -9.45 -4.64 16.00
C ARG A 22 -10.54 -5.49 15.36
N ILE A 23 -11.71 -4.88 15.17
CA ILE A 23 -12.85 -5.54 14.52
C ILE A 23 -12.56 -5.67 13.02
N PRO A 24 -12.57 -6.87 12.41
CA PRO A 24 -12.34 -6.99 10.97
C PRO A 24 -13.43 -6.27 10.17
N LEU A 25 -13.06 -5.44 9.20
CA LEU A 25 -14.03 -4.81 8.29
C LEU A 25 -14.88 -5.86 7.55
N SER A 26 -14.30 -7.03 7.26
CA SER A 26 -15.01 -8.16 6.67
C SER A 26 -16.16 -8.71 7.53
N SER A 27 -16.18 -8.41 8.83
CA SER A 27 -17.26 -8.79 9.75
C SER A 27 -18.43 -7.79 9.75
N VAL A 28 -18.26 -6.61 9.14
CA VAL A 28 -19.31 -5.61 9.02
C VAL A 28 -20.29 -6.06 7.93
N PRO A 29 -21.57 -6.35 8.27
CA PRO A 29 -22.51 -6.96 7.34
C PRO A 29 -22.92 -6.04 6.19
N ASP A 30 -22.82 -4.71 6.38
CA ASP A 30 -23.08 -3.73 5.34
C ASP A 30 -22.05 -2.59 5.44
N LEU A 31 -20.96 -2.74 4.67
CA LEU A 31 -19.87 -1.78 4.61
C LEU A 31 -20.34 -0.38 4.18
N VAL A 32 -21.42 -0.30 3.40
CA VAL A 32 -21.99 0.97 2.92
C VAL A 32 -22.69 1.72 4.04
N LYS A 33 -23.07 1.03 5.13
CA LYS A 33 -23.69 1.65 6.31
C LYS A 33 -22.69 1.96 7.43
N LEU A 34 -21.41 1.69 7.22
CA LEU A 34 -20.38 1.97 8.22
C LEU A 34 -20.32 3.47 8.57
N PHE A 35 -20.53 4.32 7.57
CA PHE A 35 -20.52 5.76 7.72
C PHE A 35 -21.94 6.34 7.59
N PRO A 36 -22.32 7.34 8.40
CA PRO A 36 -23.50 8.16 8.14
C PRO A 36 -23.42 8.83 6.75
N PRO A 37 -24.55 9.10 6.08
CA PRO A 37 -24.57 9.71 4.74
C PRO A 37 -23.75 10.99 4.61
N LEU A 38 -23.78 11.86 5.63
CA LEU A 38 -22.97 13.09 5.64
C LEU A 38 -21.46 12.80 5.52
N ILE A 39 -20.97 11.77 6.22
CA ILE A 39 -19.56 11.38 6.16
C ILE A 39 -19.25 10.75 4.79
N GLN A 40 -20.17 9.98 4.23
CA GLN A 40 -20.03 9.41 2.88
C GLN A 40 -19.87 10.49 1.81
N ASP A 41 -20.65 11.57 1.91
CA ASP A 41 -20.57 12.71 1.00
C ASP A 41 -19.21 13.43 1.12
N VAL A 42 -18.76 13.69 2.36
CA VAL A 42 -17.44 14.28 2.63
C VAL A 42 -16.32 13.39 2.08
N LEU A 43 -16.36 12.08 2.34
CA LEU A 43 -15.36 11.14 1.81
C LEU A 43 -15.35 11.14 0.28
N GLY A 44 -16.52 11.17 -0.35
CA GLY A 44 -16.66 11.25 -1.80
C GLY A 44 -16.03 12.52 -2.37
N ASP A 45 -16.30 13.67 -1.76
CA ASP A 45 -15.79 14.97 -2.20
C ASP A 45 -14.28 15.10 -1.98
N GLU A 46 -13.76 14.72 -0.81
CA GLU A 46 -12.33 14.78 -0.53
C GLU A 46 -11.56 13.78 -1.39
N THR A 47 -12.08 12.57 -1.61
CA THR A 47 -11.43 11.59 -2.50
C THR A 47 -11.41 12.07 -3.95
N ALA A 48 -12.44 12.79 -4.40
CA ALA A 48 -12.51 13.37 -5.74
C ALA A 48 -11.51 14.51 -5.95
N ARG A 49 -11.02 15.15 -4.87
CA ARG A 49 -9.97 16.18 -4.92
C ARG A 49 -8.56 15.61 -5.07
N GLY A 50 -8.39 14.28 -4.96
CA GLY A 50 -7.08 13.63 -5.13
C GLY A 50 -6.08 14.13 -4.10
N ASP A 51 -4.93 14.62 -4.54
CA ASP A 51 -3.84 15.09 -3.66
C ASP A 51 -4.22 16.31 -2.80
N ALA A 52 -5.24 17.06 -3.21
CA ALA A 52 -5.78 18.18 -2.45
C ALA A 52 -6.89 17.78 -1.45
N GLY A 53 -7.24 16.49 -1.38
CA GLY A 53 -8.21 15.97 -0.44
C GLY A 53 -7.71 16.01 1.00
N ALA A 54 -8.55 16.46 1.92
CA ALA A 54 -8.23 16.52 3.33
C ALA A 54 -8.54 15.18 4.04
N TYR A 55 -7.63 14.75 4.90
CA TYR A 55 -7.90 13.72 5.89
C TYR A 55 -8.27 14.39 7.22
N HIS A 56 -9.38 13.95 7.80
CA HIS A 56 -9.95 14.53 9.02
C HIS A 56 -9.58 13.64 10.22
N ASP A 57 -8.99 14.24 11.26
CA ASP A 57 -8.53 13.54 12.46
C ASP A 57 -9.67 12.77 13.16
N GLU A 58 -10.91 13.25 13.05
CA GLU A 58 -12.10 12.61 13.60
C GLU A 58 -12.33 11.20 13.03
N LEU A 59 -11.80 10.92 11.83
CA LEU A 59 -11.93 9.63 11.16
C LEU A 59 -10.82 8.65 11.57
N GLU A 60 -9.76 9.12 12.23
CA GLU A 60 -8.66 8.27 12.70
C GLU A 60 -9.18 7.27 13.75
N GLN A 61 -10.14 7.67 14.60
CA GLN A 61 -10.75 6.75 15.58
C GLN A 61 -11.42 5.54 14.92
N LEU A 62 -12.07 5.74 13.77
CA LEU A 62 -12.67 4.65 12.99
C LEU A 62 -11.59 3.74 12.42
N TYR A 63 -10.49 4.32 11.94
CA TYR A 63 -9.34 3.56 11.45
C TYR A 63 -8.73 2.66 12.54
N TRP A 64 -8.64 3.14 13.78
CA TRP A 64 -8.14 2.35 14.91
C TRP A 64 -9.11 1.26 15.38
N MET A 65 -10.42 1.42 15.17
CA MET A 65 -11.41 0.45 15.65
C MET A 65 -11.50 -0.79 14.76
N TYR A 66 -11.24 -0.63 13.46
CA TYR A 66 -11.35 -1.72 12.49
C TYR A 66 -9.99 -2.13 11.89
N SER A 67 -9.86 -3.40 11.55
CA SER A 67 -8.76 -3.95 10.74
C SER A 67 -9.24 -4.25 9.32
N GLY A 68 -8.31 -4.44 8.38
CA GLY A 68 -8.66 -4.78 6.99
C GLY A 68 -8.69 -3.58 6.03
N TRP A 69 -8.21 -2.41 6.45
CA TRP A 69 -8.25 -1.19 5.63
C TRP A 69 -7.35 -1.30 4.41
N GLU A 70 -6.17 -1.91 4.60
CA GLU A 70 -5.16 -2.11 3.58
C GLU A 70 -5.69 -3.03 2.47
N GLU A 71 -6.35 -4.14 2.82
CA GLU A 71 -6.94 -5.06 1.85
C GLU A 71 -8.03 -4.38 1.03
N VAL A 72 -8.92 -3.61 1.69
CA VAL A 72 -9.98 -2.86 1.01
C VAL A 72 -9.40 -1.80 0.08
N LEU A 73 -8.33 -1.12 0.49
CA LEU A 73 -7.63 -0.13 -0.32
C LEU A 73 -6.94 -0.76 -1.52
N GLU A 74 -6.26 -1.89 -1.34
CA GLU A 74 -5.57 -2.59 -2.42
C GLU A 74 -6.55 -3.14 -3.46
N ASP A 75 -7.68 -3.71 -3.04
CA ASP A 75 -8.74 -4.12 -3.95
C ASP A 75 -9.33 -2.92 -4.71
N TYR A 76 -9.54 -1.79 -4.02
CA TYR A 76 -10.01 -0.57 -4.68
C TYR A 76 -8.99 -0.02 -5.68
N LYS A 77 -7.70 -0.01 -5.35
CA LYS A 77 -6.63 0.44 -6.25
C LYS A 77 -6.55 -0.44 -7.49
N ARG A 78 -6.64 -1.77 -7.33
CA ARG A 78 -6.66 -2.72 -8.45
C ARG A 78 -7.82 -2.40 -9.40
N ASP A 79 -9.02 -2.26 -8.87
CA ASP A 79 -10.21 -1.99 -9.68
C ASP A 79 -10.16 -0.58 -10.31
N SER A 80 -9.59 0.40 -9.60
CA SER A 80 -9.36 1.74 -10.12
C SER A 80 -8.35 1.73 -11.27
N GLN A 81 -7.26 0.96 -11.18
CA GLN A 81 -6.27 0.82 -12.24
C GLN A 81 -6.88 0.14 -13.48
N ASP A 82 -7.65 -0.92 -13.27
CA ASP A 82 -8.37 -1.62 -14.34
C ASP A 82 -9.37 -0.69 -15.04
N TYR A 83 -10.07 0.16 -14.28
CA TYR A 83 -10.95 1.18 -14.84
C TYR A 83 -10.18 2.22 -15.66
N THR A 84 -9.08 2.78 -15.13
CA THR A 84 -8.26 3.76 -15.85
C THR A 84 -7.76 3.18 -17.18
N ALA A 85 -7.30 1.93 -17.18
CA ALA A 85 -6.87 1.25 -18.42
C ALA A 85 -8.03 1.11 -19.43
N LYS A 86 -9.23 0.74 -18.97
CA LYS A 86 -10.44 0.65 -19.82
C LYS A 86 -10.85 2.03 -20.35
N GLU A 87 -10.76 3.08 -19.54
CA GLU A 87 -11.08 4.45 -19.92
C GLU A 87 -10.10 4.98 -20.95
N GLU A 88 -8.80 4.77 -20.77
CA GLU A 88 -7.76 5.13 -21.75
C GLU A 88 -7.97 4.41 -23.08
N GLN A 89 -8.27 3.10 -23.03
CA GLN A 89 -8.58 2.33 -24.23
C GLN A 89 -9.86 2.83 -24.92
N PHE A 90 -10.90 3.15 -24.14
CA PHE A 90 -12.13 3.72 -24.67
C PHE A 90 -11.87 5.06 -25.36
N ASN A 91 -11.11 5.96 -24.73
CA ASN A 91 -10.76 7.26 -25.29
C ASN A 91 -9.94 7.13 -26.58
N ALA A 92 -8.97 6.21 -26.62
CA ALA A 92 -8.19 5.93 -27.83
C ALA A 92 -9.07 5.37 -28.96
N ASP A 93 -9.99 4.46 -28.63
CA ASP A 93 -10.95 3.93 -29.60
C ASP A 93 -11.95 4.98 -30.07
N GLU A 94 -12.38 5.90 -29.19
CA GLU A 94 -13.28 7.01 -29.52
C GLU A 94 -12.63 7.98 -30.49
N VAL A 95 -11.38 8.37 -30.25
CA VAL A 95 -10.57 9.18 -31.17
C VAL A 95 -10.42 8.49 -32.52
N ARG A 96 -10.11 7.18 -32.53
CA ARG A 96 -10.00 6.41 -33.77
C ARG A 96 -11.33 6.34 -34.53
N ALA A 97 -12.43 6.11 -33.83
CA ALA A 97 -13.77 5.98 -34.41
C ALA A 97 -14.33 7.32 -34.90
N ALA A 98 -13.95 8.44 -34.29
CA ALA A 98 -14.30 9.78 -34.76
C ALA A 98 -13.75 10.07 -36.17
N HIS A 99 -12.63 9.45 -36.53
CA HIS A 99 -12.03 9.49 -37.87
C HIS A 99 -12.40 8.27 -38.74
N GLY A 100 -13.24 7.37 -38.24
CA GLY A 100 -13.59 6.08 -38.87
C GLY A 100 -14.99 6.07 -39.48
N THR A 101 -15.58 4.87 -39.58
CA THR A 101 -16.94 4.71 -40.11
C THR A 101 -17.99 4.92 -39.02
N MET A 102 -19.22 5.24 -39.42
CA MET A 102 -20.37 5.33 -38.50
C MET A 102 -20.61 4.01 -37.73
N ARG A 103 -20.23 2.87 -38.32
CA ARG A 103 -20.30 1.56 -37.67
C ARG A 103 -19.29 1.43 -36.52
N ASP A 104 -18.08 1.96 -36.71
CA ASP A 104 -17.04 1.96 -35.68
C ASP A 104 -17.45 2.86 -34.52
N TRP A 105 -17.98 4.06 -34.84
CA TRP A 105 -18.56 4.96 -33.84
C TRP A 105 -19.66 4.28 -33.00
N GLY A 106 -20.60 3.59 -33.66
CA GLY A 106 -21.67 2.86 -32.96
C GLY A 106 -21.15 1.76 -32.03
N ARG A 107 -20.08 1.03 -32.42
CA ARG A 107 -19.47 0.00 -31.56
C ARG A 107 -18.79 0.60 -30.33
N VAL A 108 -18.09 1.72 -30.49
CA VAL A 108 -17.44 2.39 -29.35
C VAL A 108 -18.49 2.90 -28.38
N GLN A 109 -19.50 3.62 -28.88
CA GLN A 109 -20.55 4.19 -28.02
C GLN A 109 -21.38 3.13 -27.29
N ALA A 110 -21.56 1.93 -27.86
CA ALA A 110 -22.24 0.82 -27.18
C ALA A 110 -21.54 0.36 -25.89
N ARG A 111 -20.23 0.63 -25.74
CA ARG A 111 -19.45 0.30 -24.53
C ARG A 111 -19.51 1.39 -23.45
N ARG A 112 -19.97 2.60 -23.78
CA ARG A 112 -20.04 3.74 -22.84
C ARG A 112 -20.83 3.44 -21.56
N PRO A 113 -22.01 2.79 -21.60
CA PRO A 113 -22.77 2.50 -20.39
C PRO A 113 -22.01 1.61 -19.38
N GLN A 114 -21.24 0.64 -19.88
CA GLN A 114 -20.43 -0.25 -19.04
C GLN A 114 -19.32 0.53 -18.33
N LEU A 115 -18.68 1.46 -19.04
CA LEU A 115 -17.66 2.33 -18.46
C LEU A 115 -18.25 3.28 -17.40
N GLU A 116 -19.42 3.85 -17.67
CA GLU A 116 -20.15 4.71 -16.72
C GLU A 116 -20.59 3.95 -15.47
N GLU A 117 -21.02 2.70 -15.61
CA GLU A 117 -21.35 1.82 -14.49
C GLU A 117 -20.13 1.52 -13.62
N SER A 118 -19.00 1.10 -14.22
CA SER A 118 -17.76 0.89 -13.47
C SER A 118 -17.27 2.16 -12.76
N ARG A 119 -17.39 3.33 -13.41
CA ARG A 119 -17.07 4.62 -12.80
C ARG A 119 -17.95 4.91 -11.59
N ARG A 120 -19.26 4.63 -11.70
CA ARG A 120 -20.23 4.82 -10.62
C ARG A 120 -19.93 3.90 -9.44
N GLU A 121 -19.63 2.64 -9.69
CA GLU A 121 -19.26 1.67 -8.65
C GLU A 121 -18.02 2.11 -7.88
N LEU A 122 -16.97 2.54 -8.58
CA LEU A 122 -15.77 3.09 -7.95
C LEU A 122 -16.08 4.34 -7.11
N ARG A 123 -16.97 5.21 -7.59
CA ARG A 123 -17.39 6.39 -6.83
C ARG A 123 -18.12 6.01 -5.54
N ILE A 124 -19.02 5.03 -5.58
CA ILE A 124 -19.72 4.54 -4.39
C ILE A 124 -18.72 3.94 -3.39
N ARG A 125 -17.73 3.18 -3.86
CA ARG A 125 -16.69 2.62 -2.98
C ARG A 125 -15.80 3.69 -2.35
N ALA A 126 -15.52 4.78 -3.08
CA ALA A 126 -14.79 5.94 -2.57
C ALA A 126 -15.56 6.71 -1.48
N GLN A 127 -16.88 6.56 -1.39
CA GLN A 127 -17.68 7.12 -0.29
C GLN A 127 -17.64 6.27 0.99
N GLY A 128 -16.98 5.12 0.93
CA GLY A 128 -16.90 4.15 2.02
C GLY A 128 -15.47 3.92 2.51
N PRO A 129 -15.19 2.70 3.03
CA PRO A 129 -13.91 2.41 3.68
C PRO A 129 -12.69 2.57 2.77
N ALA A 130 -12.83 2.29 1.47
CA ALA A 130 -11.75 2.47 0.51
C ALA A 130 -11.34 3.95 0.35
N GLY A 131 -12.32 4.87 0.35
CA GLY A 131 -12.05 6.30 0.30
C GLY A 131 -11.33 6.79 1.55
N LEU A 132 -11.79 6.36 2.73
CA LEU A 132 -11.12 6.72 3.98
C LEU A 132 -9.67 6.22 4.02
N ALA A 133 -9.44 4.96 3.63
CA ALA A 133 -8.10 4.38 3.60
C ALA A 133 -7.19 5.13 2.60
N LYS A 134 -7.72 5.48 1.42
CA LYS A 134 -7.00 6.26 0.41
C LYS A 134 -6.62 7.66 0.93
N LEU A 135 -7.55 8.37 1.56
CA LEU A 135 -7.28 9.69 2.13
C LEU A 135 -6.22 9.61 3.22
N ARG A 136 -6.26 8.58 4.07
CA ARG A 136 -5.25 8.36 5.10
C ARG A 136 -3.87 8.08 4.50
N GLU A 137 -3.79 7.24 3.48
CA GLU A 137 -2.55 6.97 2.76
C GLU A 137 -1.94 8.27 2.19
N SER A 138 -2.75 9.06 1.49
CA SER A 138 -2.32 10.37 0.97
C SER A 138 -1.85 11.31 2.10
N HIS A 139 -2.59 11.36 3.20
CA HIS A 139 -2.24 12.20 4.36
C HIS A 139 -0.91 11.78 4.99
N LEU A 140 -0.66 10.48 5.17
CA LEU A 140 0.62 9.99 5.70
C LEU A 140 1.78 10.19 4.73
N ALA A 141 1.53 10.13 3.42
CA ALA A 141 2.52 10.46 2.41
C ALA A 141 2.92 11.95 2.45
N GLN A 142 1.97 12.84 2.73
CA GLN A 142 2.21 14.27 2.91
C GLN A 142 2.83 14.61 4.28
N HIS A 143 2.55 13.79 5.30
CA HIS A 143 3.01 13.97 6.67
C HIS A 143 3.78 12.75 7.19
N PRO A 144 4.98 12.46 6.65
CA PRO A 144 5.75 11.26 6.98
C PRO A 144 6.13 11.17 8.47
N MET A 145 6.17 12.30 9.18
CA MET A 145 6.43 12.34 10.62
C MET A 145 5.30 11.75 11.47
N LEU A 146 4.11 11.54 10.90
CA LEU A 146 2.96 10.92 11.58
C LEU A 146 2.96 9.40 11.42
N ASP A 147 3.61 8.87 10.38
CA ASP A 147 3.67 7.43 10.12
C ASP A 147 4.50 6.72 11.20
N PRO A 148 3.88 5.86 12.04
CA PRO A 148 4.58 5.15 13.11
C PRO A 148 5.72 4.27 12.58
N ALA A 149 5.61 3.69 11.39
CA ALA A 149 6.66 2.85 10.83
C ALA A 149 7.92 3.68 10.50
N GLN A 150 7.72 4.86 9.90
CA GLN A 150 8.81 5.78 9.61
C GLN A 150 9.40 6.39 10.89
N ARG A 151 8.55 6.80 11.85
CA ARG A 151 9.00 7.32 13.15
C ARG A 151 9.88 6.33 13.89
N LEU A 152 9.47 5.06 13.97
CA LEU A 152 10.25 4.02 14.64
C LEU A 152 11.60 3.78 13.95
N SER A 153 11.65 3.82 12.62
CA SER A 153 12.89 3.68 11.86
C SER A 153 13.85 4.86 12.07
N ALA A 154 13.32 6.06 12.31
CA ALA A 154 14.09 7.27 12.56
C ALA A 154 14.65 7.36 13.99
N LEU A 155 14.16 6.55 14.94
CA LEU A 155 14.64 6.59 16.32
C LEU A 155 16.13 6.19 16.40
N PRO A 156 16.99 6.98 17.07
CA PRO A 156 18.41 6.68 17.22
C PRO A 156 18.67 5.30 17.84
N SER A 157 17.78 4.83 18.72
CA SER A 157 17.87 3.52 19.37
C SER A 157 17.67 2.34 18.41
N VAL A 158 16.82 2.50 17.39
CA VAL A 158 16.54 1.48 16.36
C VAL A 158 17.59 1.56 15.25
N ASN A 159 17.95 2.77 14.84
CA ASN A 159 18.98 3.01 13.83
C ASN A 159 20.39 2.61 14.31
N SER A 160 20.69 2.77 15.61
CA SER A 160 21.96 2.30 16.20
C SER A 160 22.09 0.77 16.16
N ARG A 161 20.98 0.03 16.37
CA ARG A 161 20.97 -1.44 16.25
C ARG A 161 21.17 -1.88 14.81
N ARG A 162 20.42 -1.32 13.84
CA ARG A 162 20.58 -1.68 12.41
C ARG A 162 21.92 -1.22 11.83
N GLY A 163 22.40 -0.03 12.19
CA GLY A 163 23.73 0.46 11.82
C GLY A 163 24.87 -0.33 12.45
N GLY A 164 24.69 -0.81 13.68
CA GLY A 164 25.62 -1.72 14.37
C GLY A 164 25.70 -3.09 13.70
N PHE A 165 24.56 -3.69 13.33
CA PHE A 165 24.52 -4.93 12.56
C PHE A 165 25.07 -4.77 11.13
N ALA A 166 24.81 -3.66 10.45
CA ALA A 166 25.39 -3.36 9.13
C ALA A 166 26.91 -3.12 9.20
N ARG A 167 27.41 -2.50 10.28
CA ARG A 167 28.86 -2.37 10.54
C ARG A 167 29.50 -3.71 10.90
N LEU A 168 28.85 -4.55 11.69
CA LEU A 168 29.31 -5.91 11.98
C LEU A 168 29.32 -6.79 10.72
N ALA A 169 28.27 -6.74 9.89
CA ALA A 169 28.23 -7.47 8.62
C ALA A 169 29.34 -7.01 7.66
N ASN A 170 29.63 -5.71 7.59
CA ASN A 170 30.76 -5.18 6.81
C ASN A 170 32.14 -5.51 7.40
N LEU A 171 32.26 -5.69 8.71
CA LEU A 171 33.49 -6.14 9.38
C LEU A 171 33.71 -7.66 9.23
N VAL A 172 32.63 -8.45 9.23
CA VAL A 172 32.68 -9.90 8.99
C VAL A 172 32.89 -10.23 7.50
N ALA A 173 32.42 -9.38 6.58
CA ALA A 173 32.69 -9.52 5.14
C ALA A 173 34.13 -9.14 4.75
N LYS A 174 34.90 -8.49 5.64
CA LYS A 174 36.30 -8.13 5.41
C LYS A 174 37.24 -8.82 6.41
N PRO A 175 37.37 -10.17 6.31
CA PRO A 175 38.73 -10.72 6.31
C PRO A 175 38.90 -11.94 5.38
N LEU A 176 38.31 -11.95 4.17
CA LEU A 176 38.64 -12.97 3.16
C LEU A 176 39.51 -12.45 2.01
N HIS A 177 39.68 -11.14 1.86
CA HIS A 177 40.59 -10.57 0.84
C HIS A 177 42.02 -10.30 1.32
N ALA A 178 42.31 -10.45 2.62
CA ALA A 178 43.63 -10.16 3.19
C ALA A 178 44.50 -11.41 3.47
N LEU A 179 44.00 -12.62 3.20
CA LEU A 179 44.73 -13.89 3.39
C LEU A 179 45.34 -14.47 2.11
N LEU A 180 45.14 -13.81 0.96
CA LEU A 180 45.82 -14.13 -0.31
C LEU A 180 46.74 -12.97 -0.69
N GLY A 181 47.64 -12.62 0.23
CA GLY A 181 48.81 -11.81 -0.05
C GLY A 181 49.95 -12.66 -0.60
N THR A 182 50.48 -12.24 -1.75
CA THR A 182 51.86 -12.40 -2.24
C THR A 182 52.24 -13.81 -2.73
N SER A 183 53.05 -14.00 -3.78
CA SER A 183 54.18 -13.21 -4.31
C SER A 183 54.33 -13.52 -5.81
N ALA A 184 54.41 -12.55 -6.71
CA ALA A 184 55.62 -11.86 -7.20
C ALA A 184 56.64 -12.72 -7.98
N VAL A 185 57.02 -12.18 -9.15
CA VAL A 185 58.32 -12.27 -9.88
C VAL A 185 58.47 -13.28 -11.04
N ARG A 186 58.74 -12.68 -12.23
CA ARG A 186 59.62 -12.99 -13.39
C ARG A 186 59.72 -14.46 -13.87
N ILE A 187 59.74 -14.74 -15.18
CA ILE A 187 60.59 -14.18 -16.27
C ILE A 187 59.76 -13.96 -17.52
#